data_AF-A0A9P4X039-F1
#
_entry.id   AF-A0A9P4X039-F1
#
_cell.length_a   1.000
_cell.length_b   1.000
_cell.length_c   1.000
_cell.angle_alpha   90.00
_cell.angle_beta   90.00
_cell.angle_gamma   90.00
#
_symmetry.space_group_name_H-M   'P 1'
#
loop_
_entity.id
_entity.type
_entity.pdbx_description
1 polymer ?
#
loop_
_entity_poly.entity_id
_entity_poly.type
_entity_poly.pdbx_seq_one_letter_code
_entity_poly.pdbx_strand_id
1 'polypeptide(L)'
;MFVSTIRSQGLASRPKSQALSQFIAQYRSASTLTEQEPYWQKIKPWKDVPAEEFKSYRWQLANTVPDTRRLNRFLSDVLPPILGASKNPLLGNIKTREQFINDATAALKLAPMAIRLTPHLLSAIDWNNPLDDPIRRQFLPLASGIVPDHQKLTLDSLNEQDDSPVPGLVHRYPGRALFLATSICPVYCRFCTRSYAVGANTETVSKSPQKPSRRRWEVVFQHIENDPSLHDIVVSGGDAYYLQPEDLREIGERLLSIPHIQRIRFASKGLAVAPCRIADETDAWTNTLIELSNKGREMAKQVCLHTHINHVNEITWVTREAANRLFKHGVIVRNQSVLLKGVNDNEEALSNLIKTLASMNIQPYYIYQCDMVRGVEDLRTPLQTILDLDQKLRGTLSGFMMPAFVIDLPGGGGKRLVSTCESYKDGVATYRAPGLPGSKGTREYTYHDPKPAPELAIEELRQEQNQALVQNVTLQELVTPHIPRRGPSMPLQRLPFDFDTTVPRKHTPVNVRHAGVKPEDLALKLSTSNYYPSSSSATTA
;
A
#
# COMPACT_ATOMS: atom_id res chain seq x y z
N MET A 1 2.72 -53.21 71.58
CA MET A 1 2.42 -52.15 72.56
C MET A 1 2.60 -50.80 71.86
N PHE A 2 1.62 -49.90 72.03
CA PHE A 2 1.68 -48.42 72.07
C PHE A 2 2.81 -47.69 71.29
N VAL A 3 2.51 -46.96 70.20
CA VAL A 3 1.98 -45.56 70.14
C VAL A 3 3.02 -44.56 70.71
N SER A 4 3.67 -43.67 69.94
CA SER A 4 3.16 -42.39 69.38
C SER A 4 4.34 -41.64 68.69
N THR A 5 4.26 -40.70 67.74
CA THR A 5 3.22 -40.18 66.81
C THR A 5 3.92 -39.23 65.80
N ILE A 6 3.60 -39.25 64.49
CA ILE A 6 3.97 -38.18 63.54
C ILE A 6 2.76 -37.80 62.66
N ARG A 7 2.56 -36.49 62.45
CA ARG A 7 1.39 -35.90 61.78
C ARG A 7 1.33 -36.17 60.27
N SER A 8 0.12 -36.41 59.79
CA SER A 8 -0.25 -36.27 58.38
C SER A 8 -0.35 -34.81 57.93
N GLN A 9 0.21 -34.47 56.77
CA GLN A 9 -0.32 -33.41 55.91
C GLN A 9 -0.49 -33.97 54.49
N GLY A 10 -1.67 -33.75 53.91
CA GLY A 10 -2.10 -34.44 52.70
C GLY A 10 -1.48 -33.88 51.42
N LEU A 11 -0.92 -34.76 50.59
CA LEU A 11 -0.65 -34.48 49.18
C LEU A 11 -1.96 -34.56 48.40
N ALA A 12 -2.66 -33.42 48.29
CA ALA A 12 -3.81 -33.31 47.40
C ALA A 12 -3.38 -33.50 45.94
N SER A 13 -3.98 -34.46 45.25
CA SER A 13 -3.76 -34.73 43.83
C SER A 13 -4.21 -33.56 42.97
N ARG A 14 -3.26 -32.76 42.45
CA ARG A 14 -3.57 -31.69 41.48
C ARG A 14 -4.04 -32.28 40.13
N PRO A 15 -5.12 -31.77 39.52
CA PRO A 15 -5.64 -32.26 38.25
C PRO A 15 -4.76 -31.83 37.07
N LYS A 16 -3.77 -32.64 36.71
CA LYS A 16 -2.86 -32.36 35.58
C LYS A 16 -3.52 -32.52 34.19
N SER A 17 -4.72 -33.09 34.08
CA SER A 17 -5.38 -33.35 32.79
C SER A 17 -5.93 -32.09 32.12
N GLN A 18 -6.59 -31.20 32.87
CA GLN A 18 -7.29 -30.04 32.29
C GLN A 18 -6.33 -29.00 31.68
N ALA A 19 -5.24 -28.67 32.38
CA ALA A 19 -4.20 -27.77 31.87
C ALA A 19 -3.51 -28.35 30.62
N LEU A 20 -3.28 -29.66 30.58
CA LEU A 20 -2.70 -30.32 29.41
C LEU A 20 -3.65 -30.30 28.21
N SER A 21 -4.96 -30.48 28.43
CA SER A 21 -5.96 -30.36 27.35
C SER A 21 -6.11 -28.93 26.81
N GLN A 22 -5.98 -27.90 27.64
CA GLN A 22 -5.94 -26.50 27.17
C GLN A 22 -4.66 -26.20 26.38
N PHE A 23 -3.50 -26.68 26.83
CA PHE A 23 -2.25 -26.60 26.05
C PHE A 23 -2.37 -27.31 24.70
N ILE A 24 -2.89 -28.55 24.68
CA ILE A 24 -3.05 -29.32 23.43
C ILE A 24 -4.06 -28.66 22.49
N ALA A 25 -5.11 -28.00 23.00
CA ALA A 25 -6.02 -27.20 22.19
C ALA A 25 -5.34 -25.97 21.55
N GLN A 26 -4.46 -25.28 22.29
CA GLN A 26 -3.67 -24.15 21.78
C GLN A 26 -2.66 -24.54 20.68
N TYR A 27 -2.18 -25.80 20.67
CA TYR A 27 -1.18 -26.29 19.73
C TYR A 27 -1.72 -27.27 18.67
N ARG A 28 -3.03 -27.51 18.60
CA ARG A 28 -3.61 -28.15 17.42
C ARG A 28 -3.48 -27.18 16.25
N SER A 29 -2.68 -27.56 15.26
CA SER A 29 -2.67 -26.94 13.94
C SER A 29 -3.98 -27.26 13.20
N ALA A 30 -5.09 -26.71 13.69
CA ALA A 30 -6.32 -26.65 12.93
C ALA A 30 -6.02 -25.90 11.62
N SER A 31 -6.40 -26.48 10.49
CA SER A 31 -6.34 -25.78 9.22
C SER A 31 -7.18 -24.52 9.34
N THR A 32 -6.57 -23.33 9.21
CA THR A 32 -7.29 -22.04 9.34
C THR A 32 -8.32 -21.77 8.21
N LEU A 33 -8.63 -22.80 7.42
CA LEU A 33 -9.70 -22.85 6.43
C LEU A 33 -11.00 -23.46 6.99
N THR A 34 -10.99 -24.06 8.18
CA THR A 34 -12.18 -24.69 8.81
C THR A 34 -12.98 -23.67 9.62
N GLU A 35 -13.65 -22.76 8.91
CA GLU A 35 -14.92 -22.07 9.27
C GLU A 35 -15.14 -20.92 8.29
N GLN A 36 -15.96 -21.15 7.27
CA GLN A 36 -16.30 -20.13 6.25
C GLN A 36 -17.49 -19.27 6.69
N GLU A 37 -17.46 -18.76 7.94
CA GLU A 37 -18.56 -17.92 8.42
C GLU A 37 -18.73 -16.69 7.51
N PRO A 38 -19.95 -16.40 7.03
CA PRO A 38 -20.19 -15.30 6.11
C PRO A 38 -20.17 -13.97 6.87
N TYR A 39 -18.97 -13.53 7.26
CA TYR A 39 -18.69 -12.39 8.13
C TYR A 39 -19.24 -11.03 7.64
N TRP A 40 -19.68 -10.93 6.39
CA TRP A 40 -20.43 -9.78 5.85
C TRP A 40 -21.91 -9.78 6.26
N GLN A 41 -22.49 -10.91 6.66
CA GLN A 41 -23.91 -10.98 7.00
C GLN A 41 -24.26 -10.25 8.31
N LYS A 42 -23.26 -9.94 9.15
CA LYS A 42 -23.41 -8.99 10.27
C LYS A 42 -23.71 -7.55 9.81
N ILE A 43 -23.43 -7.23 8.55
CA ILE A 43 -23.66 -5.92 7.95
C ILE A 43 -25.08 -5.90 7.39
N LYS A 44 -25.97 -5.12 8.01
CA LYS A 44 -27.42 -5.10 7.70
C LYS A 44 -27.75 -5.01 6.19
N PRO A 45 -27.12 -4.14 5.37
CA PRO A 45 -27.33 -4.13 3.91
C PRO A 45 -26.93 -5.41 3.15
N TRP A 46 -26.13 -6.29 3.74
CA TRP A 46 -25.58 -7.51 3.10
C TRP A 46 -25.95 -8.80 3.84
N LYS A 47 -26.85 -8.74 4.82
CA LYS A 47 -27.26 -9.88 5.67
C LYS A 47 -27.78 -11.09 4.87
N ASP A 48 -28.43 -10.85 3.73
CA ASP A 48 -29.04 -11.88 2.88
C ASP A 48 -28.18 -12.21 1.64
N VAL A 49 -26.98 -11.62 1.50
CA VAL A 49 -26.13 -11.80 0.32
C VAL A 49 -25.43 -13.17 0.38
N PRO A 50 -25.58 -14.04 -0.63
CA PRO A 50 -24.89 -15.34 -0.71
C PRO A 50 -23.37 -15.21 -0.83
N ALA A 51 -22.64 -16.25 -0.42
CA ALA A 51 -21.18 -16.27 -0.49
C ALA A 51 -20.63 -16.07 -1.91
N GLU A 52 -21.22 -16.75 -2.91
CA GLU A 52 -20.82 -16.61 -4.32
C GLU A 52 -21.03 -15.19 -4.85
N GLU A 53 -22.13 -14.53 -4.47
CA GLU A 53 -22.40 -13.15 -4.86
C GLU A 53 -21.41 -12.20 -4.18
N PHE A 54 -21.18 -12.35 -2.86
CA PHE A 54 -20.21 -11.54 -2.13
C PHE A 54 -18.77 -11.74 -2.63
N LYS A 55 -18.39 -12.96 -3.02
CA LYS A 55 -17.08 -13.27 -3.61
C LYS A 55 -16.92 -12.79 -5.05
N SER A 56 -18.00 -12.37 -5.73
CA SER A 56 -17.88 -11.79 -7.07
C SER A 56 -17.15 -10.45 -7.06
N TYR A 57 -16.05 -10.34 -7.83
CA TYR A 57 -15.35 -9.06 -8.02
C TYR A 57 -16.28 -7.97 -8.59
N ARG A 58 -17.20 -8.34 -9.49
CA ARG A 58 -18.18 -7.41 -10.08
C ARG A 58 -19.13 -6.86 -9.01
N TRP A 59 -19.58 -7.71 -8.09
CA TRP A 59 -20.45 -7.30 -6.98
C TRP A 59 -19.72 -6.40 -5.99
N GLN A 60 -18.48 -6.74 -5.62
CA GLN A 60 -17.62 -5.91 -4.76
C GLN A 60 -17.40 -4.51 -5.36
N LEU A 61 -17.19 -4.40 -6.68
CA LEU A 61 -17.10 -3.11 -7.37
C LEU A 61 -18.44 -2.33 -7.35
N ALA A 62 -19.56 -2.96 -7.68
CA ALA A 62 -20.87 -2.31 -7.74
C ALA A 62 -21.30 -1.72 -6.38
N ASN A 63 -21.03 -2.47 -5.30
CA ASN A 63 -21.35 -2.13 -3.92
C ASN A 63 -20.24 -1.38 -3.19
N THR A 64 -19.15 -1.01 -3.87
CA THR A 64 -18.13 -0.10 -3.32
C THR A 64 -18.75 1.24 -2.92
N VAL A 65 -18.29 1.79 -1.80
CA VAL A 65 -18.61 3.14 -1.29
C VAL A 65 -17.50 4.10 -1.75
N PRO A 66 -17.72 4.99 -2.74
CA PRO A 66 -16.68 5.85 -3.31
C PRO A 66 -16.82 7.32 -2.92
N ASP A 67 -17.85 7.68 -2.16
CA ASP A 67 -18.26 9.06 -1.89
C ASP A 67 -19.04 9.17 -0.57
N THR A 68 -19.12 10.40 -0.05
CA THR A 68 -19.76 10.74 1.22
C THR A 68 -21.26 10.41 1.24
N ARG A 69 -21.96 10.46 0.10
CA ARG A 69 -23.40 10.19 0.02
C ARG A 69 -23.68 8.69 0.24
N ARG A 70 -22.90 7.81 -0.40
CA ARG A 70 -22.98 6.37 -0.14
C ARG A 70 -22.47 6.01 1.26
N LEU A 71 -21.42 6.68 1.75
CA LEU A 71 -20.90 6.47 3.10
C LEU A 71 -21.97 6.77 4.16
N ASN A 72 -22.61 7.94 4.11
CA ASN A 72 -23.57 8.34 5.13
C ASN A 72 -24.80 7.41 5.17
N ARG A 73 -25.24 6.92 4.00
CA ARG A 73 -26.28 5.87 3.92
C ARG A 73 -25.80 4.59 4.61
N PHE A 74 -24.62 4.09 4.24
CA PHE A 74 -24.05 2.87 4.82
C PHE A 74 -23.92 2.98 6.36
N LEU A 75 -23.32 4.07 6.85
CA LEU A 75 -23.16 4.34 8.29
C LEU A 75 -24.51 4.43 9.02
N SER A 76 -25.55 4.99 8.39
CA SER A 76 -26.90 5.04 8.97
C SER A 76 -27.51 3.65 9.19
N ASP A 77 -27.16 2.67 8.34
CA ASP A 77 -27.66 1.31 8.42
C ASP A 77 -26.87 0.41 9.40
N VAL A 78 -25.58 0.67 9.63
CA VAL A 78 -24.69 -0.25 10.38
C VAL A 78 -24.30 0.21 11.79
N LEU A 79 -24.24 1.52 12.06
CA LEU A 79 -23.85 2.01 13.38
C LEU A 79 -24.98 1.82 14.40
N PRO A 80 -24.70 1.42 15.65
CA PRO A 80 -25.71 1.45 16.71
C PRO A 80 -26.13 2.91 17.03
N PRO A 81 -27.35 3.15 17.56
CA PRO A 81 -27.81 4.51 17.87
C PRO A 81 -26.93 5.25 18.89
N ILE A 82 -26.44 4.49 19.88
CA ILE A 82 -25.52 4.94 20.93
C ILE A 82 -24.20 4.18 20.75
N LEU A 83 -23.08 4.87 20.90
CA LEU A 83 -21.72 4.35 20.74
C LEU A 83 -21.02 4.19 22.09
N GLY A 84 -20.15 3.19 22.19
CA GLY A 84 -19.27 3.00 23.34
C GLY A 84 -18.25 4.15 23.50
N ALA A 85 -17.62 4.23 24.67
CA ALA A 85 -16.53 5.18 24.89
C ALA A 85 -15.25 4.72 24.15
N SER A 86 -14.56 5.65 23.51
CA SER A 86 -13.23 5.44 22.91
C SER A 86 -12.14 5.54 23.96
N LYS A 87 -11.06 4.77 23.78
CA LYS A 87 -9.78 4.94 24.48
C LYS A 87 -9.04 6.22 24.08
N ASN A 88 -9.38 6.82 22.93
CA ASN A 88 -8.86 8.12 22.51
C ASN A 88 -9.72 9.24 23.12
N PRO A 89 -9.20 10.06 24.07
CA PRO A 89 -9.98 11.13 24.70
C PRO A 89 -10.47 12.17 23.69
N LEU A 90 -9.78 12.36 22.57
CA LEU A 90 -10.19 13.28 21.50
C LEU A 90 -11.50 12.88 20.82
N LEU A 91 -11.88 11.60 20.85
CA LEU A 91 -13.16 11.09 20.34
C LEU A 91 -14.24 11.04 21.43
N GLY A 92 -13.98 11.59 22.62
CA GLY A 92 -14.87 11.50 23.78
C GLY A 92 -16.24 12.15 23.58
N ASN A 93 -16.35 13.11 22.66
CA ASN A 93 -17.60 13.79 22.26
C ASN A 93 -18.51 12.94 21.37
N ILE A 94 -18.01 11.90 20.69
CA ILE A 94 -18.80 11.06 19.78
C ILE A 94 -19.52 9.96 20.58
N LYS A 95 -20.80 10.18 20.89
CA LYS A 95 -21.67 9.26 21.66
C LYS A 95 -22.82 8.67 20.85
N THR A 96 -23.19 9.25 19.72
CA THR A 96 -24.32 8.80 18.90
C THR A 96 -23.92 8.51 17.45
N ARG A 97 -24.74 7.70 16.76
CA ARG A 97 -24.66 7.47 15.31
C ARG A 97 -24.50 8.77 14.52
N GLU A 98 -25.33 9.77 14.83
CA GLU A 98 -25.36 11.04 14.11
C GLU A 98 -24.07 11.84 14.31
N GLN A 99 -23.56 11.91 15.54
CA GLN A 99 -22.28 12.54 15.84
C GLN A 99 -21.13 11.88 15.06
N PHE A 100 -21.11 10.54 14.97
CA PHE A 100 -20.09 9.83 14.17
C PHE A 100 -20.21 10.14 12.68
N ILE A 101 -21.42 10.16 12.12
CA ILE A 101 -21.64 10.45 10.69
C ILE A 101 -21.23 11.88 10.35
N ASN A 102 -21.56 12.85 11.23
CA ASN A 102 -21.19 14.25 11.06
C ASN A 102 -19.68 14.45 11.18
N ASP A 103 -19.04 13.83 12.18
CA ASP A 103 -17.59 13.91 12.41
C ASP A 103 -16.77 13.23 11.30
N ALA A 104 -17.24 12.09 10.80
CA ALA A 104 -16.68 11.43 9.62
C ALA A 104 -16.85 12.30 8.36
N THR A 105 -18.04 12.87 8.14
CA THR A 105 -18.32 13.77 7.00
C THR A 105 -17.41 15.00 7.02
N ALA A 106 -17.24 15.61 8.20
CA ALA A 106 -16.31 16.71 8.41
C ALA A 106 -14.87 16.30 8.07
N ALA A 107 -14.42 15.13 8.55
CA ALA A 107 -13.07 14.62 8.30
C ALA A 107 -12.74 14.51 6.81
N LEU A 108 -13.71 14.13 5.96
CA LEU A 108 -13.49 13.97 4.52
C LEU A 108 -13.26 15.29 3.78
N LYS A 109 -13.76 16.42 4.31
CA LYS A 109 -13.45 17.75 3.78
C LYS A 109 -12.04 18.22 4.16
N LEU A 110 -11.45 17.64 5.19
CA LEU A 110 -10.14 17.99 5.73
C LEU A 110 -9.03 17.05 5.20
N ALA A 111 -9.37 15.79 4.92
CA ALA A 111 -8.41 14.76 4.53
C ALA A 111 -7.77 15.01 3.14
N PRO A 112 -6.45 14.79 2.99
CA PRO A 112 -5.77 14.85 1.68
C PRO A 112 -6.06 13.64 0.79
N MET A 113 -6.71 12.60 1.33
CA MET A 113 -7.07 11.39 0.60
C MET A 113 -8.59 11.23 0.50
N ALA A 114 -9.07 10.99 -0.72
CA ALA A 114 -10.47 10.70 -1.00
C ALA A 114 -10.84 9.31 -0.45
N ILE A 115 -12.13 9.07 -0.18
CA ILE A 115 -12.57 7.74 0.25
C ILE A 115 -12.86 6.80 -0.91
N ARG A 116 -12.57 5.52 -0.68
CA ARG A 116 -13.10 4.40 -1.46
C ARG A 116 -13.02 3.16 -0.58
N LEU A 117 -14.15 2.53 -0.29
CA LEU A 117 -14.27 1.43 0.67
C LEU A 117 -15.04 0.27 0.03
N THR A 118 -14.42 -0.90 -0.05
CA THR A 118 -15.03 -2.13 -0.59
C THR A 118 -15.96 -2.77 0.44
N PRO A 119 -16.98 -3.54 0.01
CA PRO A 119 -17.80 -4.34 0.92
C PRO A 119 -16.99 -5.30 1.79
N HIS A 120 -15.95 -5.93 1.22
CA HIS A 120 -15.00 -6.75 1.95
C HIS A 120 -14.38 -6.00 3.15
N LEU A 121 -13.80 -4.82 2.91
CA LEU A 121 -13.18 -4.00 3.94
C LEU A 121 -14.19 -3.55 5.00
N LEU A 122 -15.35 -3.07 4.55
CA LEU A 122 -16.44 -2.61 5.43
C LEU A 122 -17.01 -3.74 6.30
N SER A 123 -16.91 -4.99 5.85
CA SER A 123 -17.29 -6.19 6.62
C SER A 123 -16.23 -6.63 7.63
N ALA A 124 -14.97 -6.21 7.46
CA ALA A 124 -13.89 -6.51 8.41
C ALA A 124 -13.94 -5.60 9.67
N ILE A 125 -14.55 -4.42 9.57
CA ILE A 125 -14.71 -3.45 10.67
C ILE A 125 -15.71 -3.98 11.72
N ASP A 126 -15.42 -3.74 13.00
CA ASP A 126 -16.42 -3.83 14.09
C ASP A 126 -17.20 -2.52 14.21
N TRP A 127 -18.45 -2.53 13.72
CA TRP A 127 -19.35 -1.38 13.80
C TRP A 127 -20.03 -1.21 15.16
N ASN A 128 -19.87 -2.14 16.11
CA ASN A 128 -20.30 -1.96 17.49
C ASN A 128 -19.27 -1.17 18.33
N ASN A 129 -17.98 -1.28 18.00
CA ASN A 129 -16.90 -0.48 18.57
C ASN A 129 -16.11 0.34 17.51
N PRO A 130 -16.78 1.18 16.71
CA PRO A 130 -16.16 1.76 15.53
C PRO A 130 -15.11 2.82 15.88
N LEU A 131 -15.18 3.48 17.04
CA LEU A 131 -14.24 4.55 17.41
C LEU A 131 -12.81 4.02 17.56
N ASP A 132 -12.65 2.84 18.15
CA ASP A 132 -11.33 2.21 18.38
C ASP A 132 -11.00 1.09 17.38
N ASP A 133 -11.90 0.76 16.45
CA ASP A 133 -11.67 -0.31 15.47
C ASP A 133 -10.41 -0.06 14.61
N PRO A 134 -9.42 -0.99 14.62
CA PRO A 134 -8.13 -0.80 13.96
C PRO A 134 -8.21 -0.83 12.44
N ILE A 135 -9.32 -1.30 11.86
CA ILE A 135 -9.54 -1.32 10.42
C ILE A 135 -10.12 0.03 9.99
N ARG A 136 -11.21 0.51 10.60
CA ARG A 136 -11.76 1.85 10.35
C ARG A 136 -10.68 2.92 10.48
N ARG A 137 -9.86 2.85 11.54
CA ARG A 137 -8.75 3.80 11.80
C ARG A 137 -7.78 3.98 10.63
N GLN A 138 -7.70 3.04 9.68
CA GLN A 138 -6.83 3.08 8.51
C GLN A 138 -7.44 3.71 7.25
N PHE A 139 -8.77 3.83 7.15
CA PHE A 139 -9.44 4.22 5.89
C PHE A 139 -10.51 5.31 6.05
N LEU A 140 -11.16 5.41 7.22
CA LEU A 140 -12.18 6.42 7.48
C LEU A 140 -11.72 7.32 8.64
N PRO A 141 -11.24 8.56 8.37
CA PRO A 141 -10.85 9.51 9.41
C PRO A 141 -12.08 10.03 10.17
N LEU A 142 -11.82 10.63 11.34
CA LEU A 142 -12.79 11.28 12.22
C LEU A 142 -12.22 12.66 12.59
N ALA A 143 -12.96 13.75 12.37
CA ALA A 143 -12.48 15.12 12.49
C ALA A 143 -12.02 15.43 13.92
N SER A 144 -12.81 15.00 14.92
CA SER A 144 -12.44 15.14 16.34
C SER A 144 -11.13 14.42 16.70
N GLY A 145 -10.69 13.44 15.90
CA GLY A 145 -9.42 12.74 16.05
C GLY A 145 -8.24 13.32 15.27
N ILE A 146 -8.46 14.31 14.40
CA ILE A 146 -7.37 14.98 13.66
C ILE A 146 -6.66 15.96 14.60
N VAL A 147 -5.33 15.94 14.59
CA VAL A 147 -4.47 16.88 15.34
C VAL A 147 -3.61 17.69 14.36
N PRO A 148 -3.05 18.85 14.76
CA PRO A 148 -2.19 19.65 13.89
C PRO A 148 -0.97 18.86 13.40
N ASP A 149 -0.74 18.85 12.07
CA ASP A 149 0.45 18.24 11.47
C ASP A 149 1.73 18.91 12.01
N HIS A 150 2.79 18.13 12.30
CA HIS A 150 4.10 18.72 12.60
C HIS A 150 4.62 19.49 11.36
N GLN A 151 5.23 20.67 11.55
CA GLN A 151 5.72 21.60 10.51
C GLN A 151 6.73 21.03 9.49
N LYS A 152 7.06 19.74 9.57
CA LYS A 152 7.97 19.01 8.68
C LYS A 152 7.24 17.95 7.84
N LEU A 153 5.93 17.77 8.03
CA LEU A 153 5.09 16.96 7.15
C LEU A 153 4.89 17.70 5.83
N THR A 154 4.99 16.98 4.72
CA THR A 154 4.73 17.51 3.38
C THR A 154 3.81 16.54 2.62
N LEU A 155 3.33 16.94 1.44
CA LEU A 155 2.53 16.04 0.60
C LEU A 155 3.37 14.91 -0.01
N ASP A 156 4.58 15.25 -0.47
CA ASP A 156 5.57 14.30 -1.00
C ASP A 156 6.78 14.31 -0.06
N SER A 157 6.63 13.64 1.09
CA SER A 157 7.68 13.57 2.10
C SER A 157 8.87 12.77 1.63
N LEU A 158 8.66 11.82 0.72
CA LEU A 158 9.68 10.90 0.23
C LEU A 158 10.43 11.42 -0.99
N ASN A 159 10.12 12.62 -1.50
CA ASN A 159 10.77 13.23 -2.65
C ASN A 159 10.57 12.43 -3.95
N GLU A 160 9.44 11.74 -4.10
CA GLU A 160 9.18 10.84 -5.23
C GLU A 160 9.04 11.59 -6.57
N GLN A 161 8.56 12.83 -6.59
CA GLN A 161 8.43 13.63 -7.82
C GLN A 161 9.78 14.10 -8.34
N ASP A 162 10.66 14.59 -7.47
CA ASP A 162 12.02 15.02 -7.83
C ASP A 162 12.95 13.82 -8.12
N ASP A 163 12.63 12.64 -7.57
CA ASP A 163 13.31 11.36 -7.85
C ASP A 163 12.80 10.69 -9.14
N SER A 164 12.04 11.40 -10.00
CA SER A 164 11.34 10.86 -11.16
C SER A 164 11.98 11.28 -12.50
N PRO A 165 13.04 10.60 -13.00
CA PRO A 165 13.72 10.98 -14.25
C PRO A 165 12.81 11.00 -15.50
N VAL A 166 11.72 10.23 -15.49
CA VAL A 166 10.64 10.30 -16.47
C VAL A 166 9.27 10.22 -15.77
N PRO A 167 8.19 10.83 -16.30
CA PRO A 167 6.89 10.86 -15.63
C PRO A 167 6.30 9.47 -15.34
N GLY A 168 6.29 9.09 -14.05
CA GLY A 168 5.75 7.81 -13.60
C GLY A 168 6.80 6.73 -13.33
N LEU A 169 8.09 7.06 -13.30
CA LEU A 169 9.15 6.16 -12.85
C LEU A 169 10.02 6.87 -11.81
N VAL A 170 9.96 6.44 -10.56
CA VAL A 170 10.80 6.95 -9.47
C VAL A 170 12.08 6.11 -9.37
N HIS A 171 13.24 6.71 -9.60
CA HIS A 171 14.55 6.06 -9.62
C HIS A 171 15.47 6.64 -8.53
N ARG A 172 15.14 6.33 -7.26
CA ARG A 172 15.91 6.79 -6.09
C ARG A 172 17.22 6.04 -5.85
N TYR A 173 17.22 4.73 -6.08
CA TYR A 173 18.30 3.83 -5.66
C TYR A 173 19.05 3.26 -6.86
N PRO A 174 20.37 2.99 -6.73
CA PRO A 174 21.11 2.23 -7.73
C PRO A 174 20.42 0.90 -8.05
N GLY A 175 20.19 0.68 -9.35
CA GLY A 175 19.73 -0.59 -9.92
C GLY A 175 18.28 -0.99 -9.64
N ARG A 176 17.45 -0.11 -9.06
CA ARG A 176 16.02 -0.39 -8.88
C ARG A 176 15.14 0.85 -8.96
N ALA A 177 13.99 0.70 -9.60
CA ALA A 177 13.02 1.77 -9.82
C ALA A 177 11.58 1.35 -9.49
N LEU A 178 10.74 2.35 -9.26
CA LEU A 178 9.32 2.22 -8.93
C LEU A 178 8.49 2.82 -10.07
N PHE A 179 7.81 1.95 -10.79
CA PHE A 179 6.93 2.28 -11.91
C PHE A 179 5.50 2.52 -11.41
N LEU A 180 5.05 3.77 -11.49
CA LEU A 180 3.71 4.24 -11.13
C LEU A 180 2.71 3.98 -12.27
N ALA A 181 2.30 2.72 -12.45
CA ALA A 181 1.48 2.26 -13.57
C ALA A 181 0.05 2.82 -13.58
N THR A 182 -0.53 3.11 -12.41
CA THR A 182 -1.88 3.67 -12.23
C THR A 182 -1.94 4.62 -11.04
N SER A 183 -2.92 5.52 -10.95
CA SER A 183 -3.20 6.35 -9.75
C SER A 183 -4.48 5.94 -9.01
N ILE A 184 -5.01 4.75 -9.27
CA ILE A 184 -6.27 4.25 -8.71
C ILE A 184 -6.00 3.02 -7.84
N CYS A 185 -6.74 2.88 -6.74
CA CYS A 185 -6.69 1.75 -5.82
C CYS A 185 -8.09 1.12 -5.66
N PRO A 186 -8.20 -0.16 -5.23
CA PRO A 186 -9.49 -0.73 -4.84
C PRO A 186 -10.10 0.01 -3.64
N VAL A 187 -9.25 0.41 -2.68
CA VAL A 187 -9.58 1.28 -1.54
C VAL A 187 -8.47 2.31 -1.32
N TYR A 188 -8.79 3.45 -0.71
CA TYR A 188 -7.79 4.47 -0.39
C TYR A 188 -7.45 4.45 1.11
N CYS A 189 -6.19 4.20 1.43
CA CYS A 189 -5.68 4.27 2.80
C CYS A 189 -5.50 5.75 3.19
N ARG A 190 -5.97 6.17 4.38
CA ARG A 190 -5.81 7.58 4.80
C ARG A 190 -4.34 7.98 4.99
N PHE A 191 -3.49 7.01 5.31
CA PHE A 191 -2.04 7.17 5.48
C PHE A 191 -1.23 6.97 4.18
N CYS A 192 -1.87 7.05 3.01
CA CYS A 192 -1.21 6.84 1.72
C CYS A 192 -0.13 7.91 1.44
N THR A 193 1.11 7.45 1.26
CA THR A 193 2.29 8.29 0.96
C THR A 193 2.16 9.09 -0.34
N ARG A 194 1.28 8.65 -1.26
CA ARG A 194 1.00 9.29 -2.55
C ARG A 194 -0.33 10.01 -2.57
N SER A 195 -0.79 10.53 -1.44
CA SER A 195 -2.01 11.34 -1.35
C SER A 195 -1.98 12.56 -2.30
N TYR A 196 -0.81 13.03 -2.72
CA TYR A 196 -0.61 14.06 -3.74
C TYR A 196 -1.04 13.67 -5.17
N ALA A 197 -1.07 12.38 -5.52
CA ALA A 197 -1.33 11.89 -6.89
C ALA A 197 -2.37 10.77 -7.00
N VAL A 198 -2.61 10.01 -5.93
CA VAL A 198 -3.52 8.87 -5.91
C VAL A 198 -4.94 9.29 -5.55
N GLY A 199 -5.91 8.75 -6.28
CA GLY A 199 -7.34 9.02 -6.11
C GLY A 199 -7.86 10.25 -6.87
N ALA A 200 -9.11 10.60 -6.59
CA ALA A 200 -9.71 11.85 -7.04
C ALA A 200 -9.17 13.04 -6.24
N ASN A 201 -9.43 14.25 -6.73
CA ASN A 201 -9.24 15.47 -5.97
C ASN A 201 -10.01 15.38 -4.63
N THR A 202 -9.39 15.89 -3.57
CA THR A 202 -10.11 16.28 -2.35
C THR A 202 -10.24 17.79 -2.35
N GLU A 203 -10.97 18.36 -1.38
CA GLU A 203 -10.96 19.79 -1.15
C GLU A 203 -9.50 20.27 -0.95
N THR A 204 -8.75 19.61 -0.06
CA THR A 204 -7.39 20.01 0.34
C THR A 204 -6.26 19.66 -0.64
N VAL A 205 -6.51 18.83 -1.65
CA VAL A 205 -5.48 18.38 -2.62
C VAL A 205 -6.06 18.20 -4.02
N SER A 206 -5.64 19.07 -4.94
CA SER A 206 -5.81 18.86 -6.39
C SER A 206 -4.78 17.86 -6.92
N LYS A 207 -5.23 16.87 -7.70
CA LYS A 207 -4.42 15.74 -8.18
C LYS A 207 -4.52 15.63 -9.69
N SER A 208 -3.43 15.23 -10.33
CA SER A 208 -3.40 14.88 -11.76
C SER A 208 -3.40 13.36 -11.91
N PRO A 209 -4.56 12.71 -12.10
CA PRO A 209 -4.65 11.25 -12.05
C PRO A 209 -3.89 10.59 -13.21
N GLN A 210 -2.87 9.81 -12.86
CA GLN A 210 -2.08 9.00 -13.78
C GLN A 210 -2.84 7.73 -14.19
N LYS A 211 -3.77 7.87 -15.15
CA LYS A 211 -4.47 6.73 -15.74
C LYS A 211 -3.48 5.75 -16.43
N PRO A 212 -3.81 4.44 -16.48
CA PRO A 212 -3.18 3.50 -17.40
C PRO A 212 -3.15 4.05 -18.83
N SER A 213 -1.99 3.98 -19.48
CA SER A 213 -1.80 4.52 -20.84
C SER A 213 -0.49 3.99 -21.42
N ARG A 214 -0.60 3.22 -22.51
CA ARG A 214 0.56 2.68 -23.25
C ARG A 214 1.58 3.75 -23.61
N ARG A 215 1.12 4.90 -24.12
CA ARG A 215 2.00 6.04 -24.49
C ARG A 215 2.78 6.60 -23.28
N ARG A 216 2.21 6.54 -22.07
CA ARG A 216 2.90 6.97 -20.84
C ARG A 216 3.92 5.91 -20.40
N TRP A 217 3.55 4.64 -20.51
CA TRP A 217 4.39 3.51 -20.13
C TRP A 217 5.56 3.31 -21.09
N GLU A 218 5.41 3.61 -22.38
CA GLU A 218 6.51 3.53 -23.36
C GLU A 218 7.71 4.40 -22.97
N VAL A 219 7.47 5.61 -22.45
CA VAL A 219 8.54 6.49 -21.93
C VAL A 219 9.24 5.86 -20.71
N VAL A 220 8.50 5.12 -19.90
CA VAL A 220 9.04 4.39 -18.75
C VAL A 220 9.86 3.17 -19.20
N PHE A 221 9.34 2.37 -20.14
CA PHE A 221 10.07 1.23 -20.72
C PHE A 221 11.35 1.69 -21.42
N GLN A 222 11.29 2.76 -22.22
CA GLN A 222 12.47 3.33 -22.88
C GLN A 222 13.55 3.76 -21.87
N HIS A 223 13.18 4.36 -20.73
CA HIS A 223 14.16 4.66 -19.68
C HIS A 223 14.75 3.37 -19.06
N ILE A 224 13.92 2.37 -18.77
CA ILE A 224 14.37 1.11 -18.18
C ILE A 224 15.27 0.33 -19.15
N GLU A 225 14.95 0.31 -20.44
CA GLU A 225 15.72 -0.36 -21.50
C GLU A 225 17.08 0.31 -21.72
N ASN A 226 17.15 1.64 -21.63
CA ASN A 226 18.38 2.41 -21.81
C ASN A 226 19.31 2.43 -20.58
N ASP A 227 18.84 2.03 -19.39
CA ASP A 227 19.66 1.96 -18.17
C ASP A 227 19.92 0.50 -17.75
N PRO A 228 21.05 -0.10 -18.17
CA PRO A 228 21.40 -1.48 -17.84
C PRO A 228 21.77 -1.69 -16.36
N SER A 229 21.86 -0.64 -15.53
CA SER A 229 22.08 -0.81 -14.09
C SER A 229 20.83 -1.35 -13.39
N LEU A 230 19.65 -1.05 -13.93
CA LEU A 230 18.36 -1.49 -13.41
C LEU A 230 18.22 -3.01 -13.53
N HIS A 231 17.89 -3.67 -12.43
CA HIS A 231 17.68 -5.11 -12.40
C HIS A 231 16.43 -5.51 -11.60
N ASP A 232 15.70 -4.52 -11.07
CA ASP A 232 14.63 -4.72 -10.11
C ASP A 232 13.57 -3.61 -10.17
N ILE A 233 12.36 -3.94 -10.63
CA ILE A 233 11.28 -2.99 -10.90
C ILE A 233 10.06 -3.26 -10.02
N VAL A 234 9.52 -2.22 -9.40
CA VAL A 234 8.27 -2.26 -8.62
C VAL A 234 7.15 -1.64 -9.42
N VAL A 235 6.15 -2.43 -9.81
CA VAL A 235 4.93 -1.96 -10.47
C VAL A 235 3.92 -1.58 -9.39
N SER A 236 3.57 -0.31 -9.32
CA SER A 236 2.77 0.31 -8.25
C SER A 236 2.10 1.61 -8.75
N GLY A 237 2.14 2.68 -7.96
CA GLY A 237 1.39 3.91 -8.15
C GLY A 237 0.34 4.02 -7.06
N GLY A 238 -0.93 3.88 -7.46
CA GLY A 238 -2.03 3.47 -6.60
C GLY A 238 -1.89 1.99 -6.23
N ASP A 239 -2.60 1.10 -6.93
CA ASP A 239 -2.55 -0.34 -6.67
C ASP A 239 -2.53 -1.15 -7.97
N ALA A 240 -1.59 -2.09 -8.11
CA ALA A 240 -1.50 -2.96 -9.29
C ALA A 240 -2.77 -3.82 -9.51
N TYR A 241 -3.56 -4.05 -8.47
CA TYR A 241 -4.88 -4.71 -8.52
C TYR A 241 -5.91 -3.95 -9.37
N TYR A 242 -5.73 -2.64 -9.58
CA TYR A 242 -6.65 -1.87 -10.42
C TYR A 242 -6.33 -1.92 -11.92
N LEU A 243 -5.17 -2.47 -12.30
CA LEU A 243 -4.84 -2.72 -13.71
C LEU A 243 -5.82 -3.74 -14.31
N GLN A 244 -6.09 -3.63 -15.62
CA GLN A 244 -6.78 -4.69 -16.34
C GLN A 244 -5.84 -5.89 -16.56
N PRO A 245 -6.35 -7.11 -16.85
CA PRO A 245 -5.51 -8.26 -17.14
C PRO A 245 -4.51 -7.99 -18.28
N GLU A 246 -4.93 -7.27 -19.31
CA GLU A 246 -4.12 -6.93 -20.48
C GLU A 246 -3.02 -5.93 -20.13
N ASP A 247 -3.33 -4.91 -19.32
CA ASP A 247 -2.36 -3.96 -18.77
C ASP A 247 -1.28 -4.67 -17.94
N LEU A 248 -1.71 -5.59 -17.07
CA LEU A 248 -0.82 -6.36 -16.20
C LEU A 248 0.11 -7.25 -17.03
N ARG A 249 -0.43 -7.92 -18.05
CA ARG A 249 0.31 -8.75 -19.01
C ARG A 249 1.34 -7.94 -19.77
N GLU A 250 0.93 -6.83 -20.38
CA GLU A 250 1.81 -5.96 -21.16
C GLU A 250 3.00 -5.47 -20.32
N ILE A 251 2.76 -4.98 -19.10
CA ILE A 251 3.82 -4.54 -18.20
C ILE A 251 4.72 -5.71 -17.79
N GLY A 252 4.13 -6.84 -17.37
CA GLY A 252 4.90 -7.99 -16.90
C GLY A 252 5.77 -8.62 -17.99
N GLU A 253 5.20 -8.83 -19.18
CA GLU A 253 5.92 -9.44 -20.31
C GLU A 253 6.98 -8.51 -20.89
N ARG A 254 6.71 -7.20 -20.99
CA ARG A 254 7.73 -6.24 -21.42
C ARG A 254 8.90 -6.21 -20.45
N LEU A 255 8.66 -6.08 -19.14
CA LEU A 255 9.71 -6.12 -18.13
C LEU A 255 10.47 -7.45 -18.11
N LEU A 256 9.81 -8.60 -18.31
CA LEU A 256 10.49 -9.90 -18.42
C LEU A 256 11.37 -9.99 -19.66
N SER A 257 10.99 -9.37 -20.78
CA SER A 257 11.77 -9.38 -22.03
C SER A 257 13.08 -8.58 -21.95
N ILE A 258 13.18 -7.59 -21.06
CA ILE A 258 14.38 -6.76 -20.90
C ILE A 258 15.51 -7.61 -20.25
N PRO A 259 16.69 -7.80 -20.88
CA PRO A 259 17.70 -8.75 -20.41
C PRO A 259 18.21 -8.48 -18.99
N HIS A 260 18.49 -7.22 -18.65
CA HIS A 260 19.02 -6.82 -17.34
C HIS A 260 18.01 -6.91 -16.18
N ILE A 261 16.70 -6.90 -16.46
CA ILE A 261 15.67 -7.03 -15.41
C ILE A 261 15.61 -8.46 -14.87
N GLN A 262 15.88 -8.61 -13.58
CA GLN A 262 15.90 -9.90 -12.87
C GLN A 262 14.74 -10.05 -11.88
N ARG A 263 14.17 -8.94 -11.42
CA ARG A 263 13.15 -8.90 -10.36
C ARG A 263 12.01 -7.96 -10.73
N ILE A 264 10.78 -8.42 -10.57
CA ILE A 264 9.55 -7.65 -10.76
C ILE A 264 8.68 -7.85 -9.53
N ARG A 265 8.18 -6.74 -8.97
CA ARG A 265 7.26 -6.74 -7.83
C ARG A 265 5.98 -6.03 -8.21
N PHE A 266 4.86 -6.73 -8.22
CA PHE A 266 3.55 -6.09 -8.26
C PHE A 266 3.16 -5.70 -6.83
N ALA A 267 3.00 -4.41 -6.55
CA ALA A 267 2.62 -3.90 -5.24
C ALA A 267 1.11 -3.69 -5.15
N SER A 268 0.46 -4.34 -4.18
CA SER A 268 -1.00 -4.35 -4.06
C SER A 268 -1.52 -4.61 -2.66
N LYS A 269 -2.39 -3.71 -2.16
CA LYS A 269 -3.19 -3.96 -0.95
C LYS A 269 -4.43 -4.81 -1.25
N GLY A 270 -4.71 -5.14 -2.53
CA GLY A 270 -5.84 -5.94 -2.98
C GLY A 270 -6.08 -7.23 -2.20
N LEU A 271 -5.05 -7.98 -1.82
CA LEU A 271 -5.19 -9.19 -0.99
C LEU A 271 -5.76 -8.91 0.41
N ALA A 272 -5.53 -7.73 0.99
CA ALA A 272 -6.02 -7.36 2.32
C ALA A 272 -7.44 -6.77 2.32
N VAL A 273 -7.85 -6.14 1.21
CA VAL A 273 -9.05 -5.27 1.16
C VAL A 273 -10.05 -5.65 0.07
N ALA A 274 -9.65 -6.52 -0.86
CA ALA A 274 -10.49 -7.07 -1.92
C ALA A 274 -10.02 -8.48 -2.37
N PRO A 275 -9.70 -9.42 -1.45
CA PRO A 275 -9.21 -10.76 -1.80
C PRO A 275 -10.17 -11.57 -2.67
N CYS A 276 -11.46 -11.22 -2.72
CA CYS A 276 -12.48 -11.91 -3.52
C CYS A 276 -12.03 -12.19 -4.97
N ARG A 277 -11.40 -11.20 -5.64
CA ARG A 277 -10.84 -11.36 -7.00
C ARG A 277 -9.67 -12.34 -7.06
N ILE A 278 -8.85 -12.39 -6.01
CA ILE A 278 -7.71 -13.29 -5.88
C ILE A 278 -8.16 -14.69 -5.46
N ALA A 279 -9.31 -14.84 -4.79
CA ALA A 279 -9.92 -16.13 -4.49
C ALA A 279 -10.58 -16.76 -5.72
N ASP A 280 -11.26 -15.97 -6.57
CA ASP A 280 -11.97 -16.42 -7.77
C ASP A 280 -11.03 -17.07 -8.81
N GLU A 281 -11.05 -18.41 -8.90
CA GLU A 281 -10.23 -19.20 -9.83
C GLU A 281 -10.40 -18.80 -11.30
N THR A 282 -11.52 -18.15 -11.66
CA THR A 282 -11.81 -17.69 -13.03
C THR A 282 -11.32 -16.27 -13.34
N ASP A 283 -10.88 -15.48 -12.34
CA ASP A 283 -10.45 -14.10 -12.56
C ASP A 283 -9.15 -14.01 -13.40
N ALA A 284 -9.27 -13.33 -14.54
CA ALA A 284 -8.20 -13.17 -15.52
C ALA A 284 -7.00 -12.35 -15.03
N TRP A 285 -7.16 -11.43 -14.07
CA TRP A 285 -6.04 -10.64 -13.53
C TRP A 285 -5.15 -11.51 -12.63
N THR A 286 -5.77 -12.32 -11.77
CA THR A 286 -5.07 -13.24 -10.87
C THR A 286 -4.42 -14.37 -11.66
N ASN A 287 -5.10 -14.91 -12.68
CA ASN A 287 -4.51 -15.88 -13.60
C ASN A 287 -3.32 -15.26 -14.37
N THR A 288 -3.44 -14.02 -14.86
CA THR A 288 -2.31 -13.30 -15.49
C THR A 288 -1.14 -13.09 -14.52
N LEU A 289 -1.39 -12.74 -13.25
CA LEU A 289 -0.32 -12.62 -12.24
C LEU A 289 0.40 -13.95 -12.00
N ILE A 290 -0.35 -15.05 -11.95
CA ILE A 290 0.19 -16.42 -11.82
C ILE A 290 1.03 -16.78 -13.05
N GLU A 291 0.52 -16.56 -14.26
CA GLU A 291 1.24 -16.80 -15.52
C GLU A 291 2.55 -16.03 -15.59
N LEU A 292 2.54 -14.74 -15.24
CA LEU A 292 3.74 -13.90 -15.16
C LEU A 292 4.75 -14.41 -14.11
N SER A 293 4.25 -14.96 -12.98
CA SER A 293 5.10 -15.61 -11.98
C SER A 293 5.74 -16.89 -12.51
N ASN A 294 4.97 -17.73 -13.20
CA ASN A 294 5.46 -18.96 -13.82
C ASN A 294 6.53 -18.66 -14.89
N LYS A 295 6.21 -17.77 -15.84
CA LYS A 295 7.12 -17.30 -16.91
C LYS A 295 8.40 -16.68 -16.34
N GLY A 296 8.29 -15.92 -15.26
CA GLY A 296 9.44 -15.43 -14.51
C GLY A 296 10.36 -16.57 -14.05
N ARG A 297 9.80 -17.57 -13.35
CA ARG A 297 10.57 -18.72 -12.84
C ARG A 297 11.23 -19.53 -13.96
N GLU A 298 10.55 -19.74 -15.08
CA GLU A 298 11.11 -20.39 -16.29
C GLU A 298 12.32 -19.63 -16.84
N MET A 299 12.30 -18.30 -16.80
CA MET A 299 13.40 -17.42 -17.20
C MET A 299 14.46 -17.20 -16.11
N ALA A 300 14.39 -17.91 -14.98
CA ALA A 300 15.20 -17.70 -13.76
C ALA A 300 15.08 -16.28 -13.14
N LYS A 301 14.00 -15.55 -13.45
CA LYS A 301 13.66 -14.22 -12.93
C LYS A 301 12.63 -14.32 -11.80
N GLN A 302 12.64 -13.39 -10.85
CA GLN A 302 11.63 -13.36 -9.78
C GLN A 302 10.48 -12.40 -10.12
N VAL A 303 9.25 -12.92 -10.21
CA VAL A 303 8.03 -12.10 -10.24
C VAL A 303 7.17 -12.46 -9.04
N CYS A 304 6.87 -11.47 -8.19
CA CYS A 304 6.22 -11.69 -6.89
C CYS A 304 5.21 -10.58 -6.53
N LEU A 305 4.30 -10.90 -5.61
CA LEU A 305 3.32 -9.97 -5.07
C LEU A 305 3.84 -9.36 -3.76
N HIS A 306 3.87 -8.04 -3.67
CA HIS A 306 4.10 -7.31 -2.41
C HIS A 306 2.76 -6.78 -1.92
N THR A 307 2.27 -7.37 -0.83
CA THR A 307 1.00 -7.03 -0.22
C THR A 307 1.14 -6.16 1.02
N HIS A 308 0.04 -5.58 1.48
CA HIS A 308 0.02 -4.61 2.56
C HIS A 308 -1.08 -4.93 3.59
N ILE A 309 -0.70 -5.59 4.68
CA ILE A 309 -1.59 -5.92 5.80
C ILE A 309 -1.01 -5.28 7.06
N ASN A 310 -1.83 -4.57 7.84
CA ASN A 310 -1.43 -3.86 9.04
C ASN A 310 -2.01 -4.45 10.32
N HIS A 311 -3.11 -5.20 10.25
CA HIS A 311 -3.73 -5.79 11.43
C HIS A 311 -4.35 -7.16 11.12
N VAL A 312 -4.38 -8.06 12.11
CA VAL A 312 -4.92 -9.42 11.93
C VAL A 312 -6.40 -9.42 11.54
N ASN A 313 -7.17 -8.40 11.92
CA ASN A 313 -8.59 -8.26 11.52
C ASN A 313 -8.79 -7.99 10.02
N GLU A 314 -7.75 -7.65 9.23
CA GLU A 314 -7.83 -7.63 7.76
C GLU A 314 -7.78 -9.06 7.15
N ILE A 315 -7.51 -10.08 7.97
CA ILE A 315 -7.32 -11.47 7.54
C ILE A 315 -8.58 -12.29 7.81
N THR A 316 -9.46 -12.31 6.82
CA THR A 316 -10.68 -13.16 6.77
C THR A 316 -10.37 -14.55 6.21
N TRP A 317 -11.33 -15.48 6.24
CA TRP A 317 -11.17 -16.77 5.56
C TRP A 317 -11.03 -16.60 4.02
N VAL A 318 -11.66 -15.58 3.42
CA VAL A 318 -11.49 -15.25 1.99
C VAL A 318 -10.07 -14.74 1.72
N THR A 319 -9.49 -13.98 2.66
CA THR A 319 -8.08 -13.57 2.62
C THR A 319 -7.14 -14.78 2.67
N ARG A 320 -7.46 -15.79 3.48
CA ARG A 320 -6.72 -17.06 3.57
C ARG A 320 -6.85 -17.93 2.32
N GLU A 321 -8.05 -18.02 1.75
CA GLU A 321 -8.32 -18.70 0.48
C GLU A 321 -7.48 -18.10 -0.66
N ALA A 322 -7.56 -16.77 -0.81
CA ALA A 322 -6.78 -16.02 -1.80
C ALA A 322 -5.26 -16.20 -1.64
N ALA A 323 -4.73 -16.10 -0.41
CA ALA A 323 -3.32 -16.33 -0.13
C ALA A 323 -2.90 -17.78 -0.44
N ASN A 324 -3.73 -18.76 -0.09
CA ASN A 324 -3.48 -20.17 -0.35
C ASN A 324 -3.46 -20.49 -1.85
N ARG A 325 -4.35 -19.90 -2.66
CA ARG A 325 -4.31 -20.03 -4.13
C ARG A 325 -2.99 -19.51 -4.69
N LEU A 326 -2.57 -18.30 -4.32
CA LEU A 326 -1.29 -17.74 -4.75
C LEU A 326 -0.11 -18.66 -4.37
N PHE A 327 -0.11 -19.19 -3.15
CA PHE A 327 0.93 -20.11 -2.68
C PHE A 327 0.93 -21.45 -3.44
N LYS A 328 -0.24 -22.06 -3.72
CA LYS A 328 -0.37 -23.28 -4.54
C LYS A 328 0.25 -23.15 -5.93
N HIS A 329 0.19 -21.96 -6.53
CA HIS A 329 0.80 -21.66 -7.84
C HIS A 329 2.25 -21.15 -7.76
N GLY A 330 2.88 -21.19 -6.57
CA GLY A 330 4.26 -20.76 -6.36
C GLY A 330 4.48 -19.25 -6.47
N VAL A 331 3.43 -18.44 -6.34
CA VAL A 331 3.56 -16.98 -6.28
C VAL A 331 4.08 -16.59 -4.91
N ILE A 332 5.29 -16.02 -4.87
CA ILE A 332 5.87 -15.49 -3.63
C ILE A 332 5.06 -14.25 -3.22
N VAL A 333 4.53 -14.25 -2.00
CA VAL A 333 3.83 -13.10 -1.40
C VAL A 333 4.64 -12.56 -0.22
N ARG A 334 4.94 -11.26 -0.25
CA ARG A 334 5.64 -10.55 0.83
C ARG A 334 4.76 -9.47 1.43
N ASN A 335 4.77 -9.31 2.76
CA ASN A 335 3.96 -8.31 3.45
C ASN A 335 4.77 -7.07 3.86
N GLN A 336 4.22 -5.90 3.57
CA GLN A 336 4.67 -4.61 4.04
C GLN A 336 3.60 -4.04 4.97
N SER A 337 3.89 -3.88 6.26
CA SER A 337 3.02 -3.20 7.22
C SER A 337 3.55 -1.80 7.51
N VAL A 338 2.68 -0.88 7.92
CA VAL A 338 3.06 0.41 8.51
C VAL A 338 2.66 0.38 9.98
N LEU A 339 3.54 0.86 10.85
CA LEU A 339 3.27 1.05 12.27
C LEU A 339 2.36 2.27 12.44
N LEU A 340 1.15 2.05 12.95
CA LEU A 340 0.08 3.02 13.02
C LEU A 340 -0.52 3.05 14.43
N LYS A 341 -0.62 4.26 15.00
CA LYS A 341 -1.07 4.49 16.38
C LYS A 341 -2.50 4.04 16.61
N GLY A 342 -2.71 3.21 17.63
CA GLY A 342 -4.00 2.55 17.92
C GLY A 342 -4.44 1.55 16.84
N VAL A 343 -3.52 0.98 16.06
CA VAL A 343 -3.81 -0.06 15.06
C VAL A 343 -2.91 -1.27 15.31
N ASN A 344 -1.59 -1.08 15.34
CA ASN A 344 -0.61 -2.16 15.50
C ASN A 344 0.67 -1.71 16.24
N ASP A 345 0.58 -0.59 16.96
CA ASP A 345 1.63 0.07 17.75
C ASP A 345 1.92 -0.62 19.10
N ASN A 346 1.62 -1.91 19.23
CA ASN A 346 1.83 -2.69 20.44
C ASN A 346 2.28 -4.12 20.12
N GLU A 347 2.92 -4.76 21.10
CA GLU A 347 3.58 -6.06 20.95
C GLU A 347 2.58 -7.16 20.55
N GLU A 348 1.39 -7.20 21.18
CA GLU A 348 0.37 -8.20 20.92
C GLU A 348 -0.13 -8.12 19.46
N ALA A 349 -0.57 -6.95 19.02
CA ALA A 349 -1.10 -6.74 17.68
C ALA A 349 -0.05 -7.09 16.59
N LEU A 350 1.20 -6.67 16.79
CA LEU A 350 2.27 -6.89 15.82
C LEU A 350 2.78 -8.34 15.83
N SER A 351 2.89 -8.97 17.00
CA SER A 351 3.21 -10.41 17.16
C SER A 351 2.15 -11.27 16.50
N ASN A 352 0.86 -10.98 16.74
CA ASN A 352 -0.26 -11.71 16.15
C ASN A 352 -0.32 -11.54 14.62
N LEU A 353 -0.04 -10.34 14.10
CA LEU A 353 0.08 -10.11 12.66
C LEU A 353 1.21 -10.96 12.05
N ILE A 354 2.43 -10.86 12.58
CA ILE A 354 3.61 -11.57 12.03
C ILE A 354 3.40 -13.10 12.06
N LYS A 355 2.90 -13.64 13.19
CA LYS A 355 2.56 -15.07 13.32
C LYS A 355 1.48 -15.50 12.32
N THR A 356 0.45 -14.68 12.11
CA THR A 356 -0.64 -15.00 11.18
C THR A 356 -0.17 -14.99 9.73
N LEU A 357 0.60 -13.97 9.32
CA LEU A 357 1.20 -13.90 7.98
C LEU A 357 2.08 -15.12 7.70
N ALA A 358 2.94 -15.48 8.66
CA ALA A 358 3.78 -16.67 8.59
C ALA A 358 2.94 -17.96 8.42
N SER A 359 1.83 -18.10 9.17
CA SER A 359 0.92 -19.26 9.05
C SER A 359 0.20 -19.37 7.69
N MET A 360 0.18 -18.30 6.91
CA MET A 360 -0.43 -18.21 5.58
C MET A 360 0.60 -18.32 4.44
N ASN A 361 1.86 -18.64 4.74
CA ASN A 361 2.99 -18.61 3.81
C ASN A 361 3.24 -17.22 3.17
N ILE A 362 2.82 -16.14 3.84
CA ILE A 362 3.14 -14.77 3.45
C ILE A 362 4.39 -14.35 4.22
N GLN A 363 5.48 -14.03 3.53
CA GLN A 363 6.72 -13.58 4.16
C GLN A 363 6.54 -12.18 4.77
N PRO A 364 6.65 -11.98 6.10
CA PRO A 364 6.71 -10.65 6.70
C PRO A 364 8.01 -9.98 6.25
N TYR A 365 7.94 -8.85 5.55
CA TYR A 365 9.10 -8.25 4.89
C TYR A 365 9.52 -6.92 5.52
N TYR A 366 8.60 -5.97 5.64
CA TYR A 366 8.87 -4.68 6.29
C TYR A 366 7.78 -4.27 7.26
N ILE A 367 8.19 -3.73 8.41
CA ILE A 367 7.35 -2.85 9.24
C ILE A 367 7.91 -1.44 9.08
N TYR A 368 7.15 -0.55 8.44
CA TYR A 368 7.52 0.85 8.24
C TYR A 368 7.14 1.70 9.46
N GLN A 369 8.05 2.55 9.93
CA GLN A 369 7.68 3.74 10.68
C GLN A 369 6.73 4.59 9.81
N CYS A 370 5.68 5.17 10.40
CA CYS A 370 4.73 5.98 9.64
C CYS A 370 5.42 7.21 9.01
N ASP A 371 5.33 7.32 7.69
CA ASP A 371 5.94 8.39 6.91
C ASP A 371 5.39 9.78 7.28
N MET A 372 6.22 10.81 7.11
CA MET A 372 5.89 12.20 7.44
C MET A 372 5.04 12.88 6.36
N VAL A 373 3.90 12.28 6.00
CA VAL A 373 2.92 12.87 5.06
C VAL A 373 1.80 13.64 5.78
N ARG A 374 1.25 14.68 5.16
CA ARG A 374 0.17 15.50 5.75
C ARG A 374 -1.09 14.69 6.10
N GLY A 375 -1.80 15.10 7.15
CA GLY A 375 -3.14 14.61 7.52
C GLY A 375 -3.17 13.25 8.23
N VAL A 376 -2.02 12.82 8.79
CA VAL A 376 -1.85 11.51 9.43
C VAL A 376 -1.19 11.57 10.80
N GLU A 377 -0.97 12.77 11.35
CA GLU A 377 -0.25 12.98 12.62
C GLU A 377 -0.82 12.14 13.78
N ASP A 378 -2.14 11.96 13.84
CA ASP A 378 -2.84 11.12 14.83
C ASP A 378 -2.56 9.61 14.71
N LEU A 379 -2.01 9.17 13.58
CA LEU A 379 -1.56 7.80 13.32
C LEU A 379 -0.05 7.60 13.49
N ARG A 380 0.75 8.67 13.58
CA ARG A 380 2.19 8.53 13.76
C ARG A 380 2.53 8.11 15.19
N THR A 381 3.65 7.42 15.35
CA THR A 381 4.26 7.05 16.63
C THR A 381 5.64 7.70 16.76
N PRO A 382 6.14 7.98 17.97
CA PRO A 382 7.57 8.28 18.17
C PRO A 382 8.45 7.12 17.69
N LEU A 383 9.65 7.40 17.19
CA LEU A 383 10.61 6.39 16.74
C LEU A 383 10.96 5.39 17.86
N GLN A 384 10.97 5.81 19.12
CA GLN A 384 11.16 4.88 20.25
C GLN A 384 10.16 3.71 20.23
N THR A 385 8.93 3.94 19.78
CA THR A 385 7.88 2.90 19.70
C THR A 385 8.29 1.75 18.79
N ILE A 386 8.84 2.06 17.61
CA ILE A 386 9.25 1.03 16.63
C ILE A 386 10.55 0.34 17.05
N LEU A 387 11.45 1.04 17.74
CA LEU A 387 12.67 0.50 18.35
C LEU A 387 12.34 -0.50 19.48
N ASP A 388 11.47 -0.12 20.41
CA ASP A 388 11.03 -0.97 21.53
C ASP A 388 10.33 -2.24 21.04
N LEU A 389 9.47 -2.12 20.02
CA LEU A 389 8.76 -3.26 19.43
C LEU A 389 9.72 -4.21 18.72
N ASP A 390 10.71 -3.68 17.98
CA ASP A 390 11.72 -4.53 17.36
C ASP A 390 12.53 -5.30 18.41
N GLN A 391 12.98 -4.61 19.47
CA GLN A 391 13.72 -5.24 20.57
C GLN A 391 12.92 -6.33 21.29
N LYS A 392 11.63 -6.12 21.54
CA LYS A 392 10.75 -7.10 22.23
C LYS A 392 10.38 -8.30 21.37
N LEU A 393 10.20 -8.10 20.06
CA LEU A 393 9.78 -9.16 19.14
C LEU A 393 10.95 -10.02 18.64
N ARG A 394 12.18 -9.47 18.57
CA ARG A 394 13.37 -10.27 18.22
C ARG A 394 13.62 -11.34 19.30
N GLY A 395 13.60 -12.60 18.87
CA GLY A 395 13.78 -13.77 19.75
C GLY A 395 12.48 -14.42 20.26
N THR A 396 11.33 -13.75 20.14
CA THR A 396 10.01 -14.35 20.47
C THR A 396 9.31 -14.97 19.25
N LEU A 397 9.85 -14.73 18.05
CA LEU A 397 9.34 -15.18 16.76
C LEU A 397 10.40 -15.99 15.99
N SER A 398 9.96 -16.85 15.06
CA SER A 398 10.87 -17.57 14.17
C SER A 398 11.72 -16.60 13.35
N GLY A 399 13.05 -16.67 13.47
CA GLY A 399 13.95 -15.64 12.94
C GLY A 399 13.81 -15.33 11.44
N PHE A 400 13.52 -16.34 10.61
CA PHE A 400 13.30 -16.18 9.17
C PHE A 400 11.95 -15.51 8.80
N MET A 401 11.04 -15.37 9.77
CA MET A 401 9.78 -14.64 9.65
C MET A 401 9.82 -13.27 10.34
N MET A 402 10.96 -12.87 10.92
CA MET A 402 11.10 -11.55 11.53
C MET A 402 11.28 -10.49 10.42
N PRO A 403 10.35 -9.53 10.25
CA PRO A 403 10.49 -8.50 9.23
C PRO A 403 11.62 -7.52 9.58
N ALA A 404 12.07 -6.76 8.58
CA ALA A 404 12.95 -5.62 8.82
C ALA A 404 12.11 -4.41 9.29
N PHE A 405 12.47 -3.84 10.44
CA PHE A 405 11.84 -2.64 10.98
C PHE A 405 12.56 -1.43 10.37
N VAL A 406 11.84 -0.66 9.56
CA VAL A 406 12.44 0.32 8.64
C VAL A 406 11.76 1.68 8.70
N ILE A 407 12.49 2.70 8.30
CA ILE A 407 12.03 4.07 8.08
C ILE A 407 12.40 4.48 6.66
N ASP A 408 11.47 5.02 5.87
CA ASP A 408 11.82 5.66 4.59
C ASP A 408 12.10 7.15 4.88
N LEU A 409 13.34 7.56 4.63
CA LEU A 409 13.81 8.87 5.10
C LEU A 409 13.19 10.01 4.29
N PRO A 410 12.61 11.04 4.96
CA PRO A 410 12.09 12.23 4.31
C PRO A 410 13.14 12.90 3.41
N GLY A 411 12.74 13.51 2.30
CA GLY A 411 13.67 14.11 1.32
C GLY A 411 14.42 13.08 0.46
N GLY A 412 13.92 11.85 0.36
CA GLY A 412 14.44 10.83 -0.55
C GLY A 412 15.74 10.15 -0.10
N GLY A 413 16.02 10.10 1.21
CA GLY A 413 17.18 9.35 1.77
C GLY A 413 17.00 7.83 1.75
N GLY A 414 15.77 7.37 1.47
CA GLY A 414 15.45 5.96 1.27
C GLY A 414 15.29 5.18 2.57
N LYS A 415 15.03 3.88 2.42
CA LYS A 415 14.73 2.95 3.51
C LYS A 415 16.00 2.62 4.30
N ARG A 416 15.98 2.88 5.61
CA ARG A 416 17.00 2.46 6.59
C ARG A 416 16.35 1.57 7.65
N LEU A 417 17.16 0.74 8.31
CA LEU A 417 16.72 0.06 9.53
C LEU A 417 16.55 1.12 10.61
N VAL A 418 15.50 1.02 11.42
CA VAL A 418 15.24 2.02 12.48
C VAL A 418 16.39 2.13 13.47
N SER A 419 17.06 1.01 13.74
CA SER A 419 18.21 0.86 14.63
C SER A 419 19.53 1.45 14.10
N THR A 420 19.61 1.91 12.85
CA THR A 420 20.82 2.52 12.28
C THR A 420 20.73 4.05 12.23
N CYS A 421 20.15 4.68 13.25
CA CYS A 421 20.20 6.13 13.43
C CYS A 421 21.58 6.57 13.91
N GLU A 422 22.09 7.69 13.39
CA GLU A 422 23.34 8.32 13.85
C GLU A 422 23.13 8.95 15.25
N SER A 423 21.94 9.49 15.48
CA SER A 423 21.50 9.98 16.79
C SER A 423 19.98 10.08 16.84
N TYR A 424 19.42 10.01 18.04
CA TYR A 424 18.00 10.27 18.33
C TYR A 424 17.93 11.04 19.65
N LYS A 425 17.49 12.30 19.59
CA LYS A 425 17.43 13.23 20.73
C LYS A 425 16.21 14.13 20.58
N ASP A 426 15.50 14.39 21.67
CA ASP A 426 14.38 15.35 21.75
C ASP A 426 13.32 15.18 20.64
N GLY A 427 13.04 13.92 20.28
CA GLY A 427 12.09 13.54 19.23
C GLY A 427 12.58 13.77 17.79
N VAL A 428 13.89 13.96 17.58
CA VAL A 428 14.52 14.11 16.26
C VAL A 428 15.56 13.02 16.06
N ALA A 429 15.39 12.21 15.02
CA ALA A 429 16.32 11.16 14.65
C ALA A 429 17.06 11.50 13.36
N THR A 430 18.38 11.45 13.40
CA THR A 430 19.27 11.77 12.26
C THR A 430 19.81 10.49 11.64
N TYR A 431 19.79 10.42 10.31
CA TYR A 431 20.28 9.31 9.51
C TYR A 431 21.14 9.80 8.35
N ARG A 432 22.03 8.94 7.86
CA ARG A 432 22.76 9.11 6.60
C ARG A 432 22.39 8.01 5.61
N ALA A 433 22.67 8.24 4.32
CA ALA A 433 22.21 7.37 3.25
C ALA A 433 23.34 6.92 2.29
N PRO A 434 24.50 6.43 2.77
CA PRO A 434 25.73 6.26 1.96
C PRO A 434 25.61 5.35 0.73
N GLY A 435 24.60 4.47 0.68
CA GLY A 435 24.27 3.66 -0.51
C GLY A 435 23.45 4.38 -1.60
N LEU A 436 23.24 5.70 -1.49
CA LEU A 436 22.62 6.54 -2.53
C LEU A 436 23.67 7.35 -3.29
N PRO A 437 23.45 7.63 -4.59
CA PRO A 437 24.41 8.35 -5.42
C PRO A 437 24.46 9.86 -5.08
N GLY A 438 25.61 10.48 -5.37
CA GLY A 438 25.80 11.93 -5.29
C GLY A 438 25.60 12.51 -3.89
N SER A 439 25.07 13.73 -3.82
CA SER A 439 24.84 14.45 -2.56
C SER A 439 23.86 13.76 -1.61
N LYS A 440 23.00 12.86 -2.10
CA LYS A 440 22.13 12.03 -1.25
C LYS A 440 22.92 11.03 -0.41
N GLY A 441 24.09 10.58 -0.87
CA GLY A 441 24.95 9.67 -0.10
C GLY A 441 25.53 10.31 1.16
N THR A 442 25.83 11.62 1.10
CA THR A 442 26.58 12.35 2.14
C THR A 442 25.72 13.30 2.99
N ARG A 443 24.51 13.61 2.54
CA ARG A 443 23.54 14.45 3.27
C ARG A 443 23.00 13.76 4.53
N GLU A 444 22.68 14.57 5.54
CA GLU A 444 21.89 14.17 6.70
C GLU A 444 20.39 14.32 6.45
N TYR A 445 19.65 13.35 6.96
CA TYR A 445 18.20 13.22 6.88
C TYR A 445 17.62 13.16 8.29
N THR A 446 16.53 13.88 8.54
CA THR A 446 15.87 13.89 9.85
C THR A 446 14.46 13.33 9.79
N TYR A 447 14.13 12.45 10.73
CA TYR A 447 12.75 12.16 11.11
C TYR A 447 12.40 12.97 12.36
N HIS A 448 11.17 13.48 12.41
CA HIS A 448 10.66 14.17 13.58
C HIS A 448 9.45 13.42 14.11
N ASP A 449 9.48 13.04 15.38
CA ASP A 449 8.38 12.37 16.06
C ASP A 449 7.09 13.21 16.03
N PRO A 450 5.91 12.58 16.16
CA PRO A 450 4.70 13.31 16.46
C PRO A 450 4.81 13.97 17.82
N LYS A 451 4.57 15.28 17.86
CA LYS A 451 4.58 16.04 19.11
C LYS A 451 3.19 16.03 19.75
N PRO A 452 3.07 15.95 21.09
CA PRO A 452 1.81 16.22 21.74
C PRO A 452 1.33 17.63 21.37
N ALA A 453 0.20 17.73 20.69
CA ALA A 453 -0.41 19.02 20.40
C ALA A 453 -0.97 19.62 21.71
N PRO A 454 -0.60 20.86 22.07
CA PRO A 454 -1.21 21.55 23.22
C PRO A 454 -2.72 21.65 23.05
N GLU A 455 -3.49 21.61 24.15
CA GLU A 455 -4.96 21.71 24.10
C GLU A 455 -5.44 22.96 23.34
N LEU A 456 -4.75 24.10 23.53
CA LEU A 456 -4.95 25.33 22.76
C LEU A 456 -4.83 25.12 21.25
N ALA A 457 -3.77 24.46 20.77
CA ALA A 457 -3.57 24.22 19.34
C ALA A 457 -4.58 23.22 18.74
N ILE A 458 -5.10 22.29 19.55
CA ILE A 458 -6.20 21.41 19.17
C ILE A 458 -7.50 22.22 19.05
N GLU A 459 -7.75 23.14 19.98
CA GLU A 459 -8.96 23.98 19.97
C GLU A 459 -8.94 25.04 18.87
N GLU A 460 -7.79 25.68 18.62
CA GLU A 460 -7.57 26.54 17.45
C GLU A 460 -7.84 25.78 16.15
N LEU A 461 -7.28 24.58 15.99
CA LEU A 461 -7.55 23.73 14.82
C LEU A 461 -9.05 23.38 14.70
N ARG A 462 -9.75 23.10 15.79
CA ARG A 462 -11.20 22.84 15.76
C ARG A 462 -11.99 24.08 15.32
N GLN A 463 -11.58 25.27 15.76
CA GLN A 463 -12.21 26.52 15.34
C GLN A 463 -11.98 26.79 13.85
N GLU A 464 -10.75 26.61 13.36
CA GLU A 464 -10.43 26.68 11.92
C GLU A 464 -11.21 25.63 11.10
N GLN A 465 -11.28 24.38 11.57
CA GLN A 465 -12.06 23.32 10.94
C GLN A 465 -13.54 23.71 10.85
N ASN A 466 -14.14 24.18 11.94
CA ASN A 466 -15.53 24.61 11.97
C ASN A 466 -15.78 25.79 11.01
N GLN A 467 -14.87 26.77 10.95
CA GLN A 467 -14.95 27.86 9.99
C GLN A 467 -14.83 27.35 8.54
N ALA A 468 -13.95 26.40 8.26
CA ALA A 468 -13.75 25.83 6.92
C ALA A 468 -15.01 25.09 6.44
N LEU A 469 -15.62 24.31 7.35
CA LEU A 469 -16.85 23.57 7.11
C LEU A 469 -18.04 24.51 6.83
N VAL A 470 -18.15 25.62 7.57
CA VAL A 470 -19.21 26.63 7.43
C VAL A 470 -19.05 27.47 6.14
N GLN A 471 -17.83 27.92 5.84
CA GLN A 471 -17.53 28.72 4.64
C GLN A 471 -17.41 27.86 3.37
N ASN A 472 -17.37 26.53 3.52
CA ASN A 472 -17.15 25.54 2.45
C ASN A 472 -15.87 25.82 1.63
N VAL A 473 -14.77 26.04 2.35
CA VAL A 473 -13.40 26.23 1.84
C VAL A 473 -12.46 25.24 2.54
N THR A 474 -11.23 25.12 2.07
CA THR A 474 -10.22 24.27 2.73
C THR A 474 -9.60 24.96 3.94
N LEU A 475 -9.05 24.18 4.90
CA LEU A 475 -8.17 24.71 5.94
C LEU A 475 -7.00 25.53 5.35
N GLN A 476 -6.43 25.06 4.23
CA GLN A 476 -5.29 25.74 3.60
C GLN A 476 -5.70 27.08 2.96
N GLU A 477 -6.94 27.23 2.48
CA GLU A 477 -7.49 28.49 1.97
C GLU A 477 -7.88 29.48 3.08
N LEU A 478 -8.25 29.00 4.29
CA LEU A 478 -8.46 29.87 5.44
C LEU A 478 -7.16 30.43 6.01
N VAL A 479 -6.18 29.55 6.25
CA VAL A 479 -4.95 29.91 6.97
C VAL A 479 -3.96 30.66 6.07
N THR A 480 -4.10 30.55 4.75
CA THR A 480 -3.31 31.36 3.80
C THR A 480 -4.04 32.70 3.57
N PRO A 481 -3.49 33.86 3.99
CA PRO A 481 -4.12 35.15 3.68
C PRO A 481 -4.25 35.32 2.17
N HIS A 482 -5.43 35.76 1.70
CA HIS A 482 -5.75 35.92 0.29
C HIS A 482 -4.69 36.78 -0.43
N ILE A 483 -3.79 36.12 -1.16
CA ILE A 483 -3.23 36.70 -2.38
C ILE A 483 -4.41 36.70 -3.36
N PRO A 484 -4.94 37.87 -3.76
CA PRO A 484 -6.11 37.92 -4.63
C PRO A 484 -5.77 37.17 -5.92
N ARG A 485 -6.68 36.28 -6.35
CA ARG A 485 -6.57 35.60 -7.65
C ARG A 485 -6.35 36.69 -8.70
N ARG A 486 -5.18 36.71 -9.36
CA ARG A 486 -5.01 37.50 -10.57
C ARG A 486 -6.15 37.10 -11.50
N GLY A 487 -6.98 38.07 -11.88
CA GLY A 487 -8.05 37.85 -12.85
C GLY A 487 -7.48 37.23 -14.14
N PRO A 488 -8.32 36.66 -15.00
CA PRO A 488 -7.86 36.02 -16.23
C PRO A 488 -6.93 36.99 -16.97
N SER A 489 -5.67 36.61 -17.12
CA SER A 489 -4.71 37.36 -17.91
C SER A 489 -5.33 37.55 -19.29
N MET A 490 -5.43 38.80 -19.76
CA MET A 490 -5.92 39.09 -21.10
C MET A 490 -5.26 38.14 -22.10
N PRO A 491 -6.01 37.60 -23.07
CA PRO A 491 -5.41 36.75 -24.09
C PRO A 491 -4.33 37.56 -24.79
N LEU A 492 -3.10 37.04 -24.78
CA LEU A 492 -1.99 37.59 -25.56
C LEU A 492 -2.48 37.74 -27.01
N GLN A 493 -2.59 38.99 -27.46
CA GLN A 493 -2.86 39.28 -28.86
C GLN A 493 -1.78 38.59 -29.69
N ARG A 494 -2.20 37.70 -30.59
CA ARG A 494 -1.30 37.12 -31.58
C ARG A 494 -0.85 38.26 -32.51
N LEU A 495 0.37 38.73 -32.33
CA LEU A 495 1.06 39.50 -33.36
C LEU A 495 1.20 38.59 -34.59
N PRO A 496 0.81 39.04 -35.79
CA PRO A 496 1.06 38.28 -37.01
C PRO A 496 2.54 38.35 -37.33
N PHE A 497 3.20 37.18 -37.37
CA PHE A 497 4.49 37.04 -38.03
C PHE A 497 4.26 36.44 -39.41
N ASP A 498 4.42 37.27 -40.44
CA ASP A 498 4.51 36.80 -41.82
C ASP A 498 5.75 35.93 -41.99
N PHE A 499 5.57 34.78 -42.63
CA PHE A 499 6.65 34.05 -43.29
C PHE A 499 6.24 33.80 -44.74
N ASP A 500 6.73 34.68 -45.61
CA ASP A 500 6.66 34.51 -47.06
C ASP A 500 7.47 33.27 -47.46
N THR A 501 6.79 32.29 -48.05
CA THR A 501 7.42 31.20 -48.83
C THR A 501 6.54 30.86 -50.03
N THR A 502 6.81 31.51 -51.15
CA THR A 502 6.22 31.24 -52.46
C THR A 502 6.97 30.12 -53.22
N VAL A 503 6.43 29.71 -54.39
CA VAL A 503 7.06 28.85 -55.43
C VAL A 503 6.86 27.32 -55.21
N PRO A 504 6.52 26.51 -56.26
CA PRO A 504 5.23 25.82 -56.24
C PRO A 504 5.23 24.29 -56.47
N ARG A 505 4.06 23.65 -56.28
CA ARG A 505 3.82 22.24 -56.63
C ARG A 505 3.65 22.04 -58.15
N LYS A 506 4.41 21.10 -58.73
CA LYS A 506 4.05 20.44 -60.00
C LYS A 506 3.47 19.05 -59.71
N HIS A 507 2.28 18.77 -60.24
CA HIS A 507 1.67 17.44 -60.22
C HIS A 507 2.13 16.61 -61.43
N THR A 508 2.45 15.33 -61.21
CA THR A 508 2.38 14.29 -62.24
C THR A 508 1.86 13.01 -61.58
N PRO A 509 0.79 12.36 -62.09
CA PRO A 509 0.26 11.13 -61.51
C PRO A 509 0.87 9.88 -62.15
N VAL A 510 1.18 8.87 -61.35
CA VAL A 510 1.48 7.51 -61.85
C VAL A 510 0.61 6.50 -61.10
N ASN A 511 -0.26 5.82 -61.86
CA ASN A 511 -1.02 4.66 -61.39
C ASN A 511 -0.11 3.43 -61.37
N VAL A 512 -0.12 2.66 -60.27
CA VAL A 512 0.28 1.24 -60.29
C VAL A 512 -0.76 0.43 -59.52
N ARG A 513 -1.20 -0.67 -60.14
CA ARG A 513 -2.25 -1.56 -59.61
C ARG A 513 -1.69 -2.55 -58.58
N HIS A 514 -2.56 -3.05 -57.71
CA HIS A 514 -2.27 -4.21 -56.87
C HIS A 514 -1.90 -5.45 -57.68
N ALA A 515 -0.86 -6.15 -57.22
CA ALA A 515 -0.70 -7.59 -57.39
C ALA A 515 -0.18 -8.15 -56.06
N GLY A 516 -0.85 -9.15 -55.49
CA GLY A 516 -0.42 -9.81 -54.26
C GLY A 516 0.50 -10.99 -54.55
N VAL A 517 1.41 -11.28 -53.62
CA VAL A 517 2.26 -12.48 -53.65
C VAL A 517 2.09 -13.23 -52.32
N LYS A 518 1.98 -14.56 -52.40
CA LYS A 518 1.76 -15.47 -51.26
C LYS A 518 3.10 -15.93 -50.64
N PRO A 519 3.11 -16.39 -49.38
CA PRO A 519 4.34 -16.67 -48.65
C PRO A 519 4.81 -18.13 -48.79
N GLU A 520 5.52 -18.47 -49.87
CA GLU A 520 6.06 -19.85 -50.05
C GLU A 520 7.55 -19.93 -50.46
N ASP A 521 8.19 -18.82 -50.88
CA ASP A 521 9.58 -18.79 -51.34
C ASP A 521 10.54 -18.16 -50.32
N LEU A 522 11.22 -18.98 -49.51
CA LEU A 522 12.62 -18.78 -49.05
C LEU A 522 13.10 -19.94 -48.16
N ALA A 523 13.67 -20.97 -48.79
CA ALA A 523 14.39 -22.04 -48.11
C ALA A 523 15.77 -22.29 -48.74
N LEU A 524 16.77 -22.48 -47.87
CA LEU A 524 18.08 -23.12 -48.11
C LEU A 524 19.05 -22.46 -49.12
N LYS A 525 20.21 -22.03 -48.58
CA LYS A 525 21.51 -22.65 -48.93
C LYS A 525 22.56 -22.47 -47.82
N LEU A 526 23.34 -23.53 -47.61
CA LEU A 526 24.44 -23.65 -46.64
C LEU A 526 25.81 -23.54 -47.33
N SER A 527 26.79 -22.88 -46.69
CA SER A 527 28.23 -23.20 -46.77
C SER A 527 28.98 -22.31 -45.75
N THR A 528 29.46 -22.81 -44.60
CA THR A 528 30.75 -23.48 -44.37
C THR A 528 32.00 -22.69 -44.79
N SER A 529 32.73 -22.13 -43.82
CA SER A 529 34.19 -21.99 -43.87
C SER A 529 34.78 -21.97 -42.45
N ASN A 530 35.72 -22.89 -42.18
CA ASN A 530 36.45 -23.00 -40.91
C ASN A 530 37.42 -21.83 -40.69
N TYR A 531 37.83 -21.56 -39.45
CA TYR A 531 39.25 -21.57 -39.06
C TYR A 531 39.44 -21.55 -37.52
N TYR A 532 40.18 -22.54 -37.00
CA TYR A 532 40.90 -22.55 -35.71
C TYR A 532 42.40 -22.66 -36.05
N PRO A 533 43.30 -22.12 -35.20
CA PRO A 533 44.08 -22.96 -34.27
C PRO A 533 44.04 -22.37 -32.83
N SER A 534 43.96 -23.13 -31.73
CA SER A 534 45.00 -23.96 -31.07
C SER A 534 46.26 -23.16 -30.66
N SER A 535 46.85 -23.28 -29.45
CA SER A 535 46.81 -24.38 -28.46
C SER A 535 47.35 -23.97 -27.07
N SER A 536 47.21 -24.87 -26.08
CA SER A 536 48.08 -25.07 -24.88
C SER A 536 48.18 -23.95 -23.82
N SER A 537 48.28 -24.21 -22.51
CA SER A 537 48.39 -25.48 -21.74
C SER A 537 48.02 -25.29 -20.24
N ALA A 538 47.95 -26.42 -19.52
CA ALA A 538 47.96 -26.65 -18.05
C ALA A 538 48.55 -25.53 -17.14
N THR A 539 48.26 -25.45 -15.82
CA THR A 539 48.33 -26.55 -14.82
C THR A 539 47.65 -26.15 -13.49
N THR A 540 47.26 -27.14 -12.67
CA THR A 540 47.07 -27.16 -11.18
C THR A 540 47.10 -25.83 -10.39
N ALA A 541 46.17 -25.57 -9.47
CA ALA A 541 45.85 -26.42 -8.31
C ALA A 541 44.43 -26.19 -7.75
#